data_AF-A0A955P726-F1
#
_entry.id   AF-A0A955P726-F1
#
_cell.length_a   1.000
_cell.length_b   1.000
_cell.length_c   1.000
_cell.angle_alpha   90.00
_cell.angle_beta   90.00
_cell.angle_gamma   90.00
#
_symmetry.space_group_name_H-M   'P 1'
#
loop_
_entity.id
_entity.type
_entity.pdbx_description
1 polymer ?
#
loop_
_entity_poly.entity_id
_entity_poly.type
_entity_poly.pdbx_seq_one_letter_code
_entity_poly.pdbx_strand_id
1 'polypeptide(L)' 'MFESAIEARPDFISVTSFNEWHEGTQIEPAVPAKYGERQYRDYLPLKPDGYLDLSHKWVKEFEAVQAEEQ' A
#
# COMPACT_ATOMS: atom_id res chain seq x y z
N MET A 1 5.12 6.36 6.97
CA MET A 1 4.04 5.55 7.58
C MET A 1 4.53 4.13 7.81
N PHE A 2 4.77 3.32 6.77
CA PHE A 2 5.24 1.93 6.96
C PHE A 2 6.58 1.82 7.67
N GLU A 3 7.57 2.63 7.29
CA GLU A 3 8.85 2.71 7.99
C GLU A 3 8.66 2.93 9.50
N SER A 4 7.91 3.96 9.90
CA SER A 4 7.59 4.24 11.30
C SER A 4 6.80 3.13 11.99
N ALA A 5 5.94 2.41 11.24
CA ALA A 5 5.20 1.27 11.78
C ALA A 5 6.13 0.08 12.08
N ILE A 6 7.15 -0.15 11.24
CA ILE A 6 8.17 -1.19 11.44
C ILE A 6 9.10 -0.81 12.60
N GLU A 7 9.55 0.46 12.67
CA GLU A 7 10.40 0.97 13.74
C GLU A 7 9.77 0.83 15.14
N ALA A 8 8.45 0.84 15.22
CA ALA A 8 7.70 0.60 16.46
C ALA A 8 7.77 -0.85 16.96
N ARG A 9 8.38 -1.77 16.20
CA ARG A 9 8.55 -3.20 16.50
C ARG A 9 7.24 -3.90 16.93
N PRO A 10 6.17 -3.84 16.12
CA PRO A 10 4.94 -4.55 16.44
C PRO A 10 5.04 -6.03 16.05
N ASP A 11 4.27 -6.89 16.71
CA ASP A 11 4.11 -8.29 16.29
C ASP A 11 3.42 -8.40 14.92
N PHE A 12 2.52 -7.46 14.62
CA PHE A 12 1.73 -7.43 13.39
C PHE A 12 1.49 -5.99 12.90
N ILE A 13 1.45 -5.82 11.58
CA ILE A 13 1.03 -4.56 10.93
C ILE A 13 -0.22 -4.84 10.08
N SER A 14 -1.27 -4.04 10.29
CA SER A 14 -2.46 -4.06 9.43
C SER A 14 -2.37 -3.00 8.34
N VAL A 15 -2.81 -3.33 7.13
CA VAL A 15 -2.95 -2.37 6.02
C VAL A 15 -4.42 -2.04 5.82
N THR A 16 -4.78 -0.78 6.00
CA THR A 16 -6.11 -0.26 5.69
C THR A 16 -6.00 0.50 4.37
N SER A 17 -6.43 -0.06 3.24
CA SER A 17 -7.22 -1.29 3.04
C SER A 17 -6.81 -2.03 1.76
N PHE A 18 -7.35 -3.24 1.54
CA PHE A 18 -7.23 -3.84 0.20
C PHE A 18 -8.05 -3.03 -0.82
N ASN A 19 -9.35 -2.81 -0.57
CA ASN A 19 -10.28 -2.28 -1.57
C ASN A 19 -11.38 -1.35 -1.02
N GLU A 20 -11.11 -0.53 0.00
CA GLU A 20 -12.06 0.49 0.46
C GLU A 20 -12.04 1.73 -0.45
N TRP A 21 -12.58 1.55 -1.66
CA TRP A 21 -12.61 2.56 -2.73
C TRP A 21 -13.35 3.84 -2.34
N HIS A 22 -14.36 3.73 -1.49
CA HIS A 22 -15.16 4.88 -1.06
C HIS A 22 -14.33 5.89 -0.26
N GLU A 23 -13.34 5.41 0.50
CA GLU A 23 -12.43 6.24 1.30
C GLU A 23 -11.10 6.53 0.58
N GLY A 24 -10.83 5.85 -0.54
CA GLY A 24 -9.59 6.03 -1.29
C GLY A 24 -8.36 5.46 -0.60
N THR A 25 -8.53 4.41 0.22
CA THR A 25 -7.45 3.76 0.99
C THR A 25 -6.98 2.43 0.38
N GLN A 26 -7.50 2.07 -0.79
CA GLN A 26 -7.22 0.80 -1.45
C GLN A 26 -5.77 0.69 -1.94
N ILE A 27 -5.20 -0.52 -1.80
CA ILE A 27 -3.98 -0.95 -2.51
C ILE A 27 -4.30 -1.82 -3.74
N GLU A 28 -5.57 -2.21 -3.93
CA GLU A 28 -6.06 -2.87 -5.14
C GLU A 28 -5.75 -2.01 -6.38
N PRO A 29 -5.34 -2.62 -7.52
CA PRO A 29 -4.91 -1.86 -8.68
C PRO A 29 -5.94 -0.83 -9.20
N ALA A 30 -5.48 0.40 -9.41
CA ALA A 30 -6.27 1.47 -10.02
C ALA A 30 -5.67 1.87 -11.37
N VAL A 31 -6.55 2.11 -12.35
CA VAL A 31 -6.20 2.55 -13.71
C VAL A 31 -6.78 3.93 -14.00
N PRO A 32 -6.14 4.74 -14.85
CA PRO A 32 -6.73 6.00 -15.32
C PRO A 32 -8.11 5.77 -15.93
N ALA A 33 -9.11 6.52 -15.44
CA ALA A 33 -10.48 6.41 -15.90
C ALA A 33 -11.17 7.78 -15.96
N LYS A 34 -12.14 7.91 -16.88
CA LYS A 34 -12.95 9.11 -17.06
C LYS A 34 -14.40 8.71 -17.30
N TYR A 35 -15.33 9.43 -16.66
CA TYR A 35 -16.76 9.28 -16.87
C TYR A 35 -17.42 10.65 -17.06
N GLY A 36 -17.89 10.93 -18.28
CA GLY A 36 -18.34 12.27 -18.67
C GLY A 36 -17.22 13.29 -18.50
N GLU A 37 -17.47 14.35 -17.73
CA GLU A 37 -16.46 15.37 -17.40
C GLU A 37 -15.59 14.99 -16.20
N ARG A 38 -15.95 13.95 -15.45
CA ARG A 38 -15.21 13.53 -14.24
C ARG A 38 -14.00 12.68 -14.61
N GLN A 39 -12.83 13.16 -14.24
CA GLN A 39 -11.58 12.39 -14.22
C GLN A 39 -11.39 11.76 -12.84
N TYR A 40 -11.18 10.44 -12.80
CA TYR A 40 -10.83 9.74 -11.56
C TYR A 40 -9.35 9.92 -11.24
N ARG A 41 -9.01 9.83 -9.95
CA ARG A 41 -7.60 9.74 -9.54
C ARG A 41 -7.10 8.33 -9.85
N ASP A 42 -5.84 8.27 -10.24
CA ASP A 42 -5.13 7.04 -10.56
C ASP A 42 -3.74 7.07 -9.91
N TYR A 43 -2.94 6.07 -10.20
CA TYR A 43 -1.63 5.90 -9.57
C TYR A 43 -0.47 6.46 -10.38
N LEU A 44 -0.69 7.05 -11.55
CA LEU A 44 0.41 7.53 -12.39
C LEU A 44 1.30 8.55 -11.63
N PRO A 45 2.63 8.44 -11.76
CA PRO A 45 3.37 7.60 -12.71
C PRO A 45 3.63 6.16 -12.23
N LEU A 46 3.11 5.73 -11.08
CA LEU A 46 3.16 4.33 -10.68
C LEU A 46 2.28 3.48 -11.62
N LYS A 47 2.70 2.23 -11.83
CA LYS A 47 1.88 1.21 -12.48
C LYS A 47 0.63 0.90 -11.63
N PRO A 48 -0.44 0.33 -12.21
CA PRO A 48 -1.68 0.04 -11.47
C PRO A 48 -1.46 -0.81 -10.20
N ASP A 49 -0.55 -1.77 -10.24
CA ASP A 49 -0.13 -2.62 -9.12
C ASP A 49 0.98 -1.99 -8.25
N GLY A 50 1.24 -0.67 -8.39
CA GLY A 50 2.33 0.01 -7.69
C GLY A 50 2.23 -0.03 -6.16
N TYR A 51 1.01 0.02 -5.60
CA TYR A 51 0.81 -0.14 -4.16
C TYR A 51 1.00 -1.59 -3.68
N LEU A 52 0.74 -2.59 -4.53
CA LEU A 52 1.07 -3.98 -4.21
C LEU A 52 2.59 -4.20 -4.19
N ASP A 53 3.32 -3.63 -5.14
CA ASP A 53 4.79 -3.64 -5.15
C ASP A 53 5.38 -2.99 -3.90
N LEU A 54 4.87 -1.81 -3.53
CA LEU A 54 5.30 -1.12 -2.32
C LEU A 54 4.96 -1.93 -1.07
N SER A 55 3.77 -2.54 -1.01
CA SER A 55 3.38 -3.40 0.12
C SER A 55 4.34 -4.58 0.25
N HIS A 56 4.67 -5.24 -0.87
CA HIS A 56 5.63 -6.35 -0.88
C HIS A 56 7.05 -5.91 -0.48
N LYS A 57 7.50 -4.72 -0.89
CA LYS A 57 8.75 -4.15 -0.38
C LYS A 57 8.72 -4.05 1.15
N TRP A 58 7.66 -3.47 1.72
CA TRP A 58 7.57 -3.28 3.17
C TRP A 58 7.40 -4.58 3.95
N VAL A 59 6.76 -5.60 3.38
CA VAL A 59 6.75 -6.95 3.97
C VAL A 59 8.18 -7.47 4.15
N LYS A 60 9.04 -7.33 3.13
CA LYS A 60 10.44 -7.77 3.23
C LYS A 60 11.23 -7.00 4.29
N GLU A 61 11.04 -5.69 4.39
CA GLU A 61 11.69 -4.88 5.42
C GLU A 61 11.20 -5.28 6.82
N PHE A 62 9.89 -5.53 6.99
CA PHE A 62 9.32 -5.99 8.24
C PHE A 62 9.86 -7.37 8.65
N GLU A 63 9.90 -8.33 7.72
CA GLU A 63 10.46 -9.67 7.96
C GLU A 63 11.94 -9.63 8.35
N ALA A 64 12.73 -8.73 7.72
CA ALA A 64 14.14 -8.56 8.06
C ALA A 64 14.34 -8.09 9.50
N VAL A 65 13.57 -7.08 9.94
CA VAL A 65 13.64 -6.57 11.33
C VAL A 65 13.17 -7.62 12.33
N GLN A 66 12.11 -8.37 12.02
CA GLN A 66 11.61 -9.44 12.89
C GLN A 66 12.61 -10.60 13.06
N ALA A 67 13.40 -10.90 12.02
CA ALA A 67 14.42 -11.94 12.06
C ALA A 67 15.64 -11.55 12.94
N GLU A 68 15.94 -10.26 13.09
CA GLU A 68 17.01 -9.79 13.97
C GLU A 68 16.68 -9.92 15.47
N GLU A 69 15.40 -10.08 15.81
CA GLU A 69 14.94 -10.22 17.20
C GLU A 69 14.95 -11.68 17.70
N GLN A 70 15.20 -12.66 16.82
CA GLN A 70 15.29 -14.09 17.15
C GLN A 70 16.75 -14.52 17.42
#